data_AF-A0A7Z9PYF6-F1
#
_entry.id   AF-A0A7Z9PYF6-F1
#
_cell.length_a   1.000
_cell.length_b   1.000
_cell.length_c   1.000
_cell.angle_alpha   90.00
_cell.angle_beta   90.00
_cell.angle_gamma   90.00
#
_symmetry.space_group_name_H-M   'P 1'
#
loop_
_entity.id
_entity.type
_entity.pdbx_description
1 polymer ?
#
loop_
_entity_poly.entity_id
_entity_poly.type
_entity_poly.pdbx_seq_one_letter_code
_entity_poly.pdbx_strand_id
1 'polypeptide(L)'
;MTDLLDDHDDGEAEPWDLLANALGTLSEIEDEPEGLDVVEGSDATADPNDPFYKVPLEKAGNLLKLRRVTAGLSEGTVTREKFLAVVRKFMKPLDDGLKLLESEAVTKQIEGMPDEQLLVFHHLQDQLDVLLEGLEIMFEYRESGDMADVERGMALVEKAMVALDTVQDRAIELGREEALREEATEV
;
A
#
# COMPACT_ATOMS: atom_id res chain seq x y z
N MET A 1 12.47 8.18 48.12
CA MET A 1 11.63 7.14 47.49
C MET A 1 10.80 7.85 46.46
N THR A 2 11.38 7.96 45.27
CA THR A 2 10.81 8.63 44.11
C THR A 2 10.05 7.55 43.35
N ASP A 3 8.73 7.59 43.40
CA ASP A 3 7.88 6.83 42.49
C ASP A 3 7.98 7.51 41.12
N LEU A 4 8.73 6.87 40.23
CA LEU A 4 8.64 7.06 38.79
C LEU A 4 7.43 6.21 38.34
N LEU A 5 6.29 6.86 38.14
CA LEU A 5 5.28 6.35 37.24
C LEU A 5 5.88 6.48 35.84
N ASP A 6 6.17 5.32 35.26
CA ASP A 6 6.53 5.11 33.88
C ASP A 6 5.30 5.52 33.04
N ASP A 7 5.30 6.76 32.59
CA ASP A 7 4.43 7.22 31.50
C ASP A 7 4.84 6.43 30.26
N HIS A 8 4.23 5.26 30.10
CA HIS A 8 4.04 4.69 28.77
C HIS A 8 3.14 5.67 28.03
N ASP A 9 3.79 6.59 27.31
CA ASP A 9 3.21 7.30 26.20
C ASP A 9 2.78 6.23 25.18
N ASP A 10 1.54 5.74 25.33
CA ASP A 10 0.81 5.04 24.29
C ASP A 10 0.55 6.08 23.18
N GLY A 11 1.62 6.47 22.47
CA GLY A 11 1.55 7.42 21.38
C GLY A 11 0.44 6.95 20.44
N GLU A 12 -0.65 7.71 20.39
CA GLU A 12 -1.75 7.46 19.48
C GLU A 12 -1.11 7.39 18.09
N ALA A 13 -1.07 6.19 17.49
CA ALA A 13 -0.46 6.00 16.17
C ALA A 13 -0.98 7.11 15.27
N GLU A 14 -0.07 7.95 14.79
CA GLU A 14 -0.50 9.14 14.10
C GLU A 14 -1.28 8.68 12.85
N PRO A 15 -2.24 9.47 12.40
CA PRO A 15 -2.89 9.27 11.10
C PRO A 15 -1.95 8.86 9.97
N TRP A 16 -0.73 9.41 10.01
CA TRP A 16 0.35 9.16 9.09
C TRP A 16 0.95 7.76 9.24
N ASP A 17 1.02 7.22 10.45
CA ASP A 17 1.43 5.83 10.71
C ASP A 17 0.41 4.83 10.17
N LEU A 18 -0.88 5.15 10.19
CA LEU A 18 -1.93 4.30 9.59
C LEU A 18 -1.81 4.29 8.06
N LEU A 19 -1.55 5.45 7.46
CA LEU A 19 -1.30 5.61 6.03
C LEU A 19 -0.03 4.84 5.63
N ALA A 20 1.07 5.04 6.35
CA ALA A 20 2.34 4.36 6.12
C ALA A 20 2.22 2.84 6.32
N ASN A 21 1.49 2.36 7.33
CA ASN A 21 1.24 0.93 7.54
C ASN A 21 0.32 0.31 6.49
N ALA A 22 -0.75 0.98 6.06
CA ALA A 22 -1.63 0.51 5.00
C ALA A 22 -0.90 0.38 3.65
N LEU A 23 0.14 1.19 3.45
CA LEU A 23 0.98 1.16 2.26
C LEU A 23 2.19 0.22 2.41
N GLY A 24 2.74 0.08 3.61
CA GLY A 24 3.84 -0.84 3.96
C GLY A 24 3.41 -2.31 3.93
N THR A 25 2.16 -2.60 4.29
CA THR A 25 1.55 -3.94 4.12
C THR A 25 1.42 -4.36 2.65
N LEU A 26 1.45 -3.41 1.71
CA LEU A 26 1.58 -3.67 0.28
C LEU A 26 3.03 -3.84 -0.18
N SER A 27 4.02 -3.91 0.71
CA SER A 27 5.43 -4.13 0.39
C SER A 27 5.99 -5.46 0.92
N GLU A 28 5.46 -5.99 2.04
CA GLU A 28 5.99 -7.17 2.73
C GLU A 28 5.22 -8.49 2.42
N ILE A 29 5.04 -8.85 1.14
CA ILE A 29 4.60 -10.22 0.79
C ILE A 29 5.84 -11.09 0.61
N GLU A 30 6.45 -11.46 1.73
CA GLU A 30 7.72 -12.19 1.83
C GLU A 30 7.67 -13.67 1.39
N ASP A 31 6.52 -14.23 1.03
CA ASP A 31 6.48 -15.62 0.52
C ASP A 31 6.71 -15.67 -1.01
N GLU A 32 7.98 -15.71 -1.39
CA GLU A 32 8.43 -16.18 -2.71
C GLU A 32 7.95 -17.63 -2.94
N PRO A 33 7.12 -17.92 -3.95
CA PRO A 33 7.04 -19.29 -4.46
C PRO A 33 8.36 -19.62 -5.14
N GLU A 34 9.02 -20.71 -4.73
CA GLU A 34 10.28 -21.21 -5.30
C GLU A 34 10.35 -20.99 -6.83
N GLY A 35 11.34 -20.20 -7.27
CA GLY A 35 11.64 -19.95 -8.68
C GLY A 35 11.16 -18.62 -9.27
N LEU A 36 10.82 -17.61 -8.48
CA LEU A 36 10.66 -16.22 -8.94
C LEU A 36 11.64 -15.31 -8.22
N ASP A 37 12.86 -15.19 -8.76
CA ASP A 37 13.92 -14.31 -8.26
C ASP A 37 13.51 -12.84 -8.47
N VAL A 38 12.95 -12.20 -7.45
CA VAL A 38 12.63 -10.77 -7.47
C VAL A 38 13.80 -10.03 -6.85
N VAL A 39 14.72 -9.58 -7.70
CA VAL A 39 15.79 -8.65 -7.29
C VAL A 39 15.14 -7.44 -6.62
N GLU A 40 15.32 -7.32 -5.31
CA GLU A 40 15.04 -6.11 -4.53
C GLU A 40 15.74 -4.93 -5.20
N GLY A 41 14.95 -4.05 -5.81
CA GLY A 41 15.47 -2.81 -6.35
C GLY A 41 15.61 -1.78 -5.25
N SER A 42 16.52 -1.93 -4.29
CA SER A 42 16.80 -0.82 -3.35
C SER A 42 17.63 0.26 -4.06
N ASP A 43 17.17 1.51 -4.04
CA ASP A 43 18.07 2.65 -4.34
C ASP A 43 18.90 2.91 -3.08
N ALA A 44 20.21 2.82 -3.23
CA ALA A 44 21.19 3.00 -2.16
C ALA A 44 21.34 4.47 -1.68
N THR A 45 20.34 5.34 -1.90
CA THR A 45 20.46 6.79 -1.69
C THR A 45 19.44 7.40 -0.73
N ALA A 46 18.38 6.68 -0.33
CA ALA A 46 17.42 7.16 0.65
C ALA A 46 17.54 6.32 1.93
N ASP A 47 17.61 6.98 3.09
CA ASP A 47 17.72 6.33 4.39
C ASP A 47 16.39 5.61 4.68
N PRO A 48 16.37 4.27 4.81
CA PRO A 48 15.15 3.53 5.16
C PRO A 48 14.59 3.92 6.55
N ASN A 49 15.40 4.59 7.38
CA ASN A 49 14.99 5.08 8.69
C ASN A 49 14.41 6.51 8.64
N ASP A 50 14.33 7.14 7.46
CA ASP A 50 13.62 8.41 7.30
C ASP A 50 12.11 8.16 7.48
N PRO A 51 11.41 8.85 8.41
CA PRO A 51 9.96 8.72 8.57
C PRO A 51 9.17 9.07 7.30
N PHE A 52 9.80 9.77 6.36
CA PHE A 52 9.25 10.13 5.06
C PHE A 52 9.80 9.27 3.91
N TYR A 53 10.41 8.12 4.21
CA TYR A 53 10.91 7.20 3.20
C TYR A 53 9.76 6.59 2.39
N LYS A 54 9.89 6.68 1.06
CA LYS A 54 8.96 6.10 0.09
C LYS A 54 9.73 5.27 -0.93
N VAL A 55 9.25 4.06 -1.18
CA VAL A 55 9.77 3.21 -2.25
C VAL A 55 9.28 3.76 -3.60
N PRO A 56 10.18 4.06 -4.55
CA PRO A 56 9.76 4.49 -5.89
C PRO A 56 8.87 3.45 -6.56
N LEU A 57 7.84 3.91 -7.27
CA LEU A 57 6.87 3.02 -7.93
C LEU A 57 7.54 1.98 -8.87
N GLU A 58 8.63 2.33 -9.55
CA GLU A 58 9.33 1.38 -10.44
C GLU A 58 9.95 0.20 -9.69
N LYS A 59 10.11 0.35 -8.37
CA LYS A 59 10.73 -0.60 -7.45
C LYS A 59 9.70 -1.27 -6.54
N ALA A 60 8.42 -0.96 -6.69
CA ALA A 60 7.34 -1.63 -5.98
C ALA A 60 7.30 -3.13 -6.33
N GLY A 61 7.91 -3.96 -5.47
CA GLY A 61 8.10 -5.39 -5.72
C GLY A 61 6.80 -6.13 -6.04
N ASN A 62 5.71 -5.74 -5.40
CA ASN A 62 4.40 -6.35 -5.59
C ASN A 62 3.79 -6.03 -6.96
N LEU A 63 3.94 -4.79 -7.45
CA LEU A 63 3.56 -4.43 -8.81
C LEU A 63 4.42 -5.18 -9.85
N LEU A 64 5.73 -5.26 -9.62
CA LEU A 64 6.64 -6.03 -10.49
C LEU A 64 6.28 -7.51 -10.53
N LYS A 65 5.92 -8.11 -9.39
CA LYS A 65 5.48 -9.50 -9.28
C LYS A 65 4.18 -9.74 -10.04
N LEU A 66 3.20 -8.84 -9.95
CA LEU A 66 1.95 -8.89 -10.71
C LEU A 66 2.18 -8.76 -12.22
N ARG A 67 3.06 -7.84 -12.65
CA ARG A 67 3.46 -7.69 -14.07
C ARG A 67 4.11 -8.98 -14.60
N ARG A 68 5.07 -9.53 -13.86
CA ARG A 68 5.79 -10.76 -14.26
C ARG A 68 4.86 -11.97 -14.35
N VAL A 69 3.98 -12.17 -13.37
CA VAL A 69 3.07 -13.33 -13.38
C VAL A 69 2.03 -13.22 -14.50
N THR A 70 1.57 -12.00 -14.81
CA THR A 70 0.65 -11.72 -15.91
C THR A 70 1.30 -11.96 -17.27
N ALA A 71 2.52 -11.45 -17.48
CA ALA A 71 3.29 -11.71 -18.69
C ALA A 71 3.57 -13.21 -18.86
N GLY A 72 4.00 -13.88 -17.80
CA GLY A 72 4.27 -15.31 -17.84
C GLY A 72 3.03 -16.17 -18.10
N LEU A 73 1.85 -15.73 -17.65
CA LEU A 73 0.59 -16.39 -17.98
C LEU A 73 0.29 -16.27 -19.49
N SER A 74 0.46 -15.08 -20.06
CA SER A 74 0.27 -14.83 -21.50
C SER A 74 1.25 -15.63 -22.37
N GLU A 75 2.50 -15.74 -21.93
CA GLU A 75 3.57 -16.48 -22.60
C GLU A 75 3.48 -18.01 -22.39
N GLY A 76 2.60 -18.48 -21.51
CA GLY A 76 2.47 -19.90 -21.15
C GLY A 76 3.61 -20.43 -20.28
N THR A 77 4.44 -19.57 -19.70
CA THR A 77 5.55 -19.92 -18.78
C THR A 77 5.09 -20.01 -17.33
N VAL A 78 3.93 -19.45 -17.01
CA VAL A 78 3.27 -19.52 -15.70
C VAL A 78 1.93 -20.23 -15.84
N THR A 79 1.64 -21.16 -14.94
CA THR A 79 0.36 -21.87 -14.92
C THR A 79 -0.76 -20.96 -14.39
N ARG A 80 -1.98 -21.20 -14.84
CA ARG A 80 -3.19 -20.54 -14.31
C ARG A 80 -3.26 -20.63 -12.78
N GLU A 81 -2.94 -21.79 -12.21
CA GLU A 81 -2.95 -22.00 -10.76
C GLU A 81 -1.95 -21.08 -10.05
N LYS A 82 -0.71 -20.97 -10.57
CA LYS A 82 0.32 -20.08 -10.00
C LYS A 82 -0.09 -18.61 -10.12
N PHE A 83 -0.66 -18.21 -11.25
CA PHE A 83 -1.22 -16.86 -11.42
C PHE A 83 -2.30 -16.54 -10.39
N LEU A 84 -3.32 -17.39 -10.26
CA LEU A 84 -4.44 -17.17 -9.34
C LEU A 84 -3.99 -17.18 -7.88
N ALA A 85 -3.02 -18.02 -7.52
CA ALA A 85 -2.43 -18.03 -6.19
C ALA A 85 -1.74 -16.70 -5.87
N VAL A 86 -1.01 -16.13 -6.83
CA VAL A 86 -0.36 -14.82 -6.67
C VAL A 86 -1.40 -13.71 -6.52
N VAL A 87 -2.40 -13.62 -7.41
CA VAL A 87 -3.47 -12.61 -7.31
C VAL A 87 -4.18 -12.69 -5.96
N ARG A 88 -4.56 -13.89 -5.51
CA ARG A 88 -5.22 -14.09 -4.21
C ARG A 88 -4.36 -13.65 -3.01
N LYS A 89 -3.03 -13.82 -3.07
CA LYS A 89 -2.13 -13.36 -2.00
C LYS A 89 -2.18 -11.85 -1.82
N PHE A 90 -2.47 -11.08 -2.88
CA PHE A 90 -2.62 -9.63 -2.82
C PHE A 90 -4.01 -9.18 -2.38
N MET A 91 -5.05 -9.88 -2.83
CA MET A 91 -6.43 -9.49 -2.54
C MET A 91 -6.76 -9.51 -1.05
N LYS A 92 -6.34 -10.55 -0.33
CA LYS A 92 -6.77 -10.74 1.07
C LYS A 92 -6.24 -9.64 2.00
N PRO A 93 -4.93 -9.33 2.04
CA PRO A 93 -4.42 -8.24 2.87
C PRO A 93 -5.05 -6.89 2.53
N LEU A 94 -5.33 -6.64 1.23
CA LEU A 94 -5.95 -5.40 0.78
C LEU A 94 -7.41 -5.27 1.25
N ASP A 95 -8.20 -6.34 1.12
CA ASP A 95 -9.58 -6.41 1.62
C ASP A 95 -9.64 -6.27 3.16
N ASP A 96 -8.73 -6.94 3.88
CA ASP A 96 -8.61 -6.82 5.33
C ASP A 96 -8.19 -5.39 5.75
N GLY A 97 -7.30 -4.74 4.99
CA GLY A 97 -6.85 -3.36 5.20
C GLY A 97 -7.95 -2.33 4.94
N LEU A 98 -8.72 -2.48 3.86
CA LEU A 98 -9.87 -1.60 3.56
C LEU A 98 -10.91 -1.65 4.68
N LYS A 99 -11.26 -2.84 5.17
CA LYS A 99 -12.18 -3.00 6.31
C LYS A 99 -11.65 -2.35 7.60
N LEU A 100 -10.33 -2.34 7.79
CA LEU A 100 -9.73 -1.65 8.92
C LEU A 100 -9.90 -0.13 8.80
N LEU A 101 -9.70 0.42 7.59
CA LEU A 101 -9.88 1.86 7.33
C LEU A 101 -11.34 2.29 7.50
N GLU A 102 -12.30 1.40 7.26
CA GLU A 102 -13.73 1.62 7.51
C GLU A 102 -14.15 1.39 8.96
N SER A 103 -13.23 0.98 9.84
CA SER A 103 -13.57 0.65 11.22
C SER A 103 -13.97 1.90 12.03
N GLU A 104 -14.79 1.69 13.07
CA GLU A 104 -15.18 2.76 14.00
C GLU A 104 -13.96 3.39 14.69
N ALA A 105 -12.90 2.61 14.92
CA ALA A 105 -11.66 3.09 15.51
C ALA A 105 -10.97 4.12 14.61
N VAL A 106 -10.78 3.79 13.32
CA VAL A 106 -10.18 4.71 12.35
C VAL A 106 -11.11 5.90 12.09
N THR A 107 -12.42 5.67 11.99
CA THR A 107 -13.40 6.75 11.83
C THR A 107 -13.28 7.80 12.94
N LYS A 108 -13.14 7.38 14.20
CA LYS A 108 -12.95 8.31 15.34
C LYS A 108 -11.61 9.06 15.27
N GLN A 109 -10.56 8.41 14.77
CA GLN A 109 -9.26 9.06 14.61
C GLN A 109 -9.29 10.14 13.51
N ILE A 110 -10.08 9.93 12.44
CA ILE A 110 -10.18 10.91 11.36
C ILE A 110 -11.16 12.05 11.64
N GLU A 111 -12.09 11.92 12.60
CA GLU A 111 -13.10 12.96 12.93
C GLU A 111 -12.52 14.32 13.36
N GLY A 112 -11.26 14.36 13.79
CA GLY A 112 -10.56 15.59 14.20
C GLY A 112 -9.52 16.12 13.21
N MET A 113 -9.33 15.45 12.07
CA MET A 113 -8.28 15.80 11.12
C MET A 113 -8.55 17.12 10.39
N PRO A 114 -7.50 17.87 10.04
CA PRO A 114 -7.60 18.95 9.07
C PRO A 114 -8.17 18.46 7.72
N ASP A 115 -8.97 19.30 7.06
CA ASP A 115 -9.62 19.00 5.77
C ASP A 115 -8.63 18.46 4.72
N GLU A 116 -7.41 19.00 4.68
CA GLU A 116 -6.38 18.58 3.73
C GLU A 116 -5.87 17.15 3.99
N GLN A 117 -5.78 16.72 5.26
CA GLN A 117 -5.40 15.36 5.64
C GLN A 117 -6.55 14.38 5.37
N LEU A 118 -7.80 14.80 5.64
CA LEU A 118 -9.00 14.02 5.30
C LEU A 118 -9.11 13.74 3.80
N LEU A 119 -8.80 14.73 2.95
CA LEU A 119 -8.79 14.54 1.51
C LEU A 119 -7.76 13.49 1.06
N VAL A 120 -6.56 13.49 1.65
CA VAL A 120 -5.53 12.48 1.39
C VAL A 120 -6.00 11.10 1.83
N PHE A 121 -6.61 11.00 3.01
CA PHE A 121 -7.15 9.74 3.54
C PHE A 121 -8.25 9.17 2.64
N HIS A 122 -9.24 9.97 2.24
CA HIS A 122 -10.29 9.49 1.33
C HIS A 122 -9.75 9.13 -0.05
N HIS A 123 -8.77 9.89 -0.56
CA HIS A 123 -8.16 9.54 -1.83
C HIS A 123 -7.37 8.23 -1.75
N LEU A 124 -6.70 7.95 -0.61
CA LEU A 124 -6.08 6.65 -0.35
C LEU A 124 -7.13 5.53 -0.41
N GLN A 125 -8.23 5.65 0.34
CA GLN A 125 -9.30 4.65 0.35
C GLN A 125 -9.82 4.37 -1.06
N ASP A 126 -10.17 5.43 -1.80
CA ASP A 126 -10.66 5.31 -3.18
C ASP A 126 -9.68 4.54 -4.08
N GLN A 127 -8.37 4.77 -3.94
CA GLN A 127 -7.39 4.06 -4.77
C GLN A 127 -7.14 2.63 -4.32
N LEU A 128 -7.24 2.33 -3.02
CA LEU A 128 -7.18 0.96 -2.51
C LEU A 128 -8.38 0.13 -2.99
N ASP A 129 -9.57 0.74 -3.08
CA ASP A 129 -10.75 0.11 -3.66
C ASP A 129 -10.56 -0.20 -5.16
N VAL A 130 -10.03 0.75 -5.94
CA VAL A 130 -9.73 0.53 -7.37
C VAL A 130 -8.66 -0.56 -7.55
N LEU A 131 -7.67 -0.61 -6.65
CA LEU A 131 -6.66 -1.67 -6.65
C LEU A 131 -7.30 -3.04 -6.39
N LEU A 132 -8.22 -3.12 -5.43
CA LEU A 132 -8.94 -4.36 -5.11
C LEU A 132 -9.83 -4.79 -6.27
N GLU A 133 -10.58 -3.87 -6.88
CA GLU A 133 -11.41 -4.13 -8.07
C GLU A 133 -10.56 -4.70 -9.22
N GLY A 134 -9.38 -4.12 -9.45
CA GLY A 134 -8.43 -4.62 -10.45
C GLY A 134 -8.00 -6.06 -10.19
N LEU A 135 -7.68 -6.40 -8.94
CA LEU A 135 -7.31 -7.76 -8.55
C LEU A 135 -8.50 -8.74 -8.64
N GLU A 136 -9.71 -8.31 -8.28
CA GLU A 136 -10.93 -9.10 -8.42
C GLU A 136 -11.20 -9.45 -9.87
N ILE A 137 -11.11 -8.47 -10.78
CA ILE A 137 -11.24 -8.68 -12.22
C ILE A 137 -10.18 -9.65 -12.74
N MET A 138 -8.91 -9.50 -12.33
CA MET A 138 -7.87 -10.49 -12.68
C MET A 138 -8.22 -11.89 -12.18
N PHE A 139 -8.88 -12.00 -11.02
CA PHE A 139 -9.28 -13.27 -10.43
C PHE A 139 -10.48 -13.91 -11.15
N GLU A 140 -11.32 -13.15 -11.86
CA GLU A 140 -12.40 -13.65 -12.73
C GLU A 140 -11.86 -14.57 -13.84
N TYR A 141 -10.57 -14.42 -14.21
CA TYR A 141 -9.86 -15.34 -15.11
C TYR A 141 -9.97 -16.82 -14.70
N ARG A 142 -10.22 -17.12 -13.41
CA ARG A 142 -10.45 -18.48 -12.90
C ARG A 142 -11.71 -19.15 -13.49
N GLU A 143 -12.68 -18.37 -13.94
CA GLU A 143 -13.95 -18.81 -14.50
C GLU A 143 -13.97 -18.60 -16.00
N SER A 144 -13.63 -17.38 -16.47
CA SER A 144 -13.68 -17.03 -17.90
C SER A 144 -12.60 -17.74 -18.71
N GLY A 145 -11.38 -17.83 -18.16
CA GLY A 145 -10.19 -18.20 -18.94
C GLY A 145 -9.84 -17.17 -20.02
N ASP A 146 -10.38 -15.95 -19.93
CA ASP A 146 -10.16 -14.88 -20.90
C ASP A 146 -9.05 -13.93 -20.45
N MET A 147 -7.99 -13.81 -21.26
CA MET A 147 -6.90 -12.88 -21.00
C MET A 147 -7.35 -11.41 -20.97
N ALA A 148 -8.49 -11.07 -21.58
CA ALA A 148 -9.04 -9.72 -21.51
C ALA A 148 -9.38 -9.29 -20.06
N ASP A 149 -9.80 -10.22 -19.20
CA ASP A 149 -10.02 -9.94 -17.78
C ASP A 149 -8.69 -9.64 -17.07
N VAL A 150 -7.67 -10.43 -17.36
CA VAL A 150 -6.33 -10.21 -16.79
C VAL A 150 -5.76 -8.85 -17.20
N GLU A 151 -5.87 -8.48 -18.48
CA GLU A 151 -5.40 -7.20 -19.01
C GLU A 151 -6.16 -6.02 -18.42
N ARG A 152 -7.51 -6.11 -18.37
CA ARG A 152 -8.37 -5.08 -17.79
C ARG A 152 -8.06 -4.85 -16.31
N GLY A 153 -7.95 -5.93 -15.54
CA GLY A 153 -7.67 -5.85 -14.11
C GLY A 153 -6.25 -5.32 -13.84
N MET A 154 -5.26 -5.77 -14.61
CA MET A 154 -3.89 -5.25 -14.50
C MET A 154 -3.82 -3.74 -14.81
N ALA A 155 -4.55 -3.25 -15.81
CA ALA A 155 -4.60 -1.82 -16.11
C ALA A 155 -5.18 -0.98 -14.95
N LEU A 156 -6.18 -1.51 -14.23
CA LEU A 156 -6.73 -0.87 -13.02
C LEU A 156 -5.71 -0.88 -11.89
N VAL A 157 -5.04 -2.01 -11.65
CA VAL A 157 -3.94 -2.12 -10.67
C VAL A 157 -2.86 -1.08 -10.95
N GLU A 158 -2.38 -0.96 -12.19
CA GLU A 158 -1.33 0.00 -12.54
C GLU A 158 -1.79 1.44 -12.33
N LYS A 159 -3.02 1.76 -12.74
CA LYS A 159 -3.59 3.10 -12.55
C LYS A 159 -3.72 3.45 -11.06
N ALA A 160 -4.22 2.52 -10.25
CA ALA A 160 -4.35 2.70 -8.80
C ALA A 160 -2.99 2.91 -8.14
N MET A 161 -1.98 2.11 -8.52
CA MET A 161 -0.63 2.25 -7.96
C MET A 161 0.03 3.59 -8.30
N VAL A 162 -0.18 4.14 -9.51
CA VAL A 162 0.27 5.49 -9.86
C VAL A 162 -0.44 6.57 -9.03
N ALA A 163 -1.74 6.41 -8.80
CA ALA A 163 -2.50 7.35 -8.00
C ALA A 163 -2.10 7.27 -6.51
N LEU A 164 -1.91 6.06 -5.97
CA LEU A 164 -1.38 5.82 -4.61
C LEU A 164 0.00 6.44 -4.43
N ASP A 165 0.88 6.34 -5.43
CA ASP A 165 2.18 7.00 -5.43
C ASP A 165 2.03 8.53 -5.27
N THR A 166 1.08 9.13 -6.00
CA THR A 166 0.79 10.57 -5.89
C THR A 166 0.17 10.94 -4.53
N VAL A 167 -0.72 10.09 -3.97
CA VAL A 167 -1.30 10.27 -2.64
C VAL A 167 -0.20 10.28 -1.58
N GLN A 168 0.76 9.36 -1.68
CA GLN A 168 1.90 9.28 -0.77
C GLN A 168 2.79 10.52 -0.82
N ASP A 169 3.05 11.07 -2.01
CA ASP A 169 3.82 12.31 -2.13
C ASP A 169 3.14 13.46 -1.40
N ARG A 170 1.81 13.56 -1.50
CA ARG A 170 1.05 14.57 -0.78
C ARG A 170 1.03 14.34 0.73
N ALA A 171 0.93 13.09 1.18
CA ALA A 171 1.00 12.73 2.59
C ALA A 171 2.36 13.14 3.21
N ILE A 172 3.45 12.83 2.50
CA ILE A 172 4.83 13.20 2.87
C ILE A 172 5.00 14.72 2.92
N GLU A 173 4.48 15.45 1.93
CA GLU A 173 4.53 16.92 1.91
C GLU A 173 3.84 17.52 3.15
N LEU A 174 2.63 17.05 3.47
CA LEU A 174 1.89 17.50 4.65
C LEU A 174 2.62 17.19 5.95
N GLY A 175 3.14 15.97 6.11
CA GLY A 175 3.90 15.59 7.30
C GLY A 175 5.18 16.43 7.49
N ARG A 176 5.86 16.80 6.39
CA ARG A 176 7.02 17.71 6.45
C ARG A 176 6.63 19.14 6.85
N GLU A 177 5.52 19.65 6.34
CA GLU A 177 5.00 20.98 6.72
C GLU A 177 4.63 21.05 8.20
N GLU A 178 4.07 19.96 8.73
CA GLU A 178 3.69 19.82 10.14
C GLU A 178 4.91 19.78 11.05
N ALA A 179 5.89 18.92 10.75
CA ALA A 179 7.15 18.84 11.51
C ALA A 179 7.88 20.19 11.56
N LEU A 180 7.94 20.91 10.43
CA LEU A 180 8.54 22.26 10.39
C LEU A 180 7.76 23.29 11.23
N ARG A 181 6.44 23.15 11.33
CA ARG A 181 5.60 24.05 12.15
C ARG A 181 5.83 23.79 13.63
N GLU A 182 5.95 22.54 14.05
CA GLU A 182 6.23 22.16 15.43
C GLU A 182 7.60 22.66 15.89
N GLU A 183 8.65 22.41 15.10
CA GLU A 183 10.00 22.92 15.35
C GLU A 183 10.03 24.46 15.46
N ALA A 184 9.20 25.17 14.69
CA ALA A 184 9.10 26.63 14.75
C ALA A 184 8.32 27.16 15.97
N THR A 185 7.55 26.31 16.66
CA THR A 185 6.71 26.69 17.80
C THR A 185 7.38 26.34 19.14
N GLU A 186 8.35 25.43 19.16
CA GLU A 186 9.17 25.08 20.33
C GLU A 186 10.34 26.05 20.61
N VAL A 187 10.55 27.07 19.76
CA VAL A 187 11.61 28.10 19.88
C VAL A 187 11.07 29.42 20.42
#